data_AF-A0A553AEU1-F1
#
_entry.id   AF-A0A553AEU1-F1
#
_cell.length_a   1.000
_cell.length_b   1.000
_cell.length_c   1.000
_cell.angle_alpha   90.00
_cell.angle_beta   90.00
_cell.angle_gamma   90.00
#
_symmetry.space_group_name_H-M   'P 1'
#
loop_
_entity.id
_entity.type
_entity.pdbx_description
1 polymer ?
#
loop_
_entity_poly.entity_id
_entity_poly.type
_entity_poly.pdbx_seq_one_letter_code
_entity_poly.pdbx_strand_id
1 'polypeptide(L)'
;MKKFYTLVLLTFCTITIAQIPSGYYNNATGSGYTLKTQLYTIIKGHTDRGYNGLWTTYSTSDRDNQYENDNTIIDLYSENPTGTDPYTFFYSTSQCGTYSVEGDCYNREHMIPQSVFNSLSPMVADAHFIPPTDGKVNGMRANYPHGMVTSPTYTSQNGGKLGPNSNSGIAAGYTGTVFEPINEFKGDIARMYFYFATRYENTVSGYSYAMFDGSSNKVFTTPFLNILLAWNTQDPVSAREIARNNAIYARQNNRNPYIDHPEYVQKVWNPTADTQAPTAPGSLVSISKTTSTISISWNTSTDNVAVTGYNIYVNSVLKATVTSLSYTITGLLSSTPYFIYVNAKDAVGNLSISSNTLTETTSSGTTATDLLFSEYIEGSSNNKALEIANLTGGAVSLSIYSIKKQTNGAGAWSTGLSLSGTLNSGSKFTIVNSLMASSCYATGSANISTAAGEMTFNGNDAVGLFKNGILIDIIGTFNGGTANFSADETLRRKSTVTAPSTTFNKATQWDVFTLDTCNNLGSRLSENIEENNLYFNDVRIYPNPSNGNFTIDFGKADSGSSIEIYSLFGQKVFEKNNTDNSSLSLSNLQKGIYLLRVTKDSKSITKKIIIN
;
A
#
# COMPACT_ATOMS: atom_id res chain seq x y z
N MET A 1 71.21 43.39 -16.03
CA MET A 1 70.27 42.43 -16.65
C MET A 1 68.86 42.76 -16.17
N LYS A 2 68.04 43.40 -17.00
CA LYS A 2 66.65 43.72 -16.68
C LYS A 2 65.79 42.49 -17.01
N LYS A 3 65.11 41.93 -16.01
CA LYS A 3 64.19 40.79 -16.20
C LYS A 3 62.83 41.31 -16.61
N PHE A 4 62.40 40.98 -17.82
CA PHE A 4 61.02 41.15 -18.27
C PHE A 4 60.19 39.98 -17.73
N TYR A 5 59.10 40.30 -17.02
CA TYR A 5 58.08 39.32 -16.65
C TYR A 5 56.90 39.51 -17.60
N THR A 6 56.71 38.56 -18.51
CA THR A 6 55.55 38.50 -19.39
C THR A 6 54.41 37.82 -18.65
N LEU A 7 53.34 38.57 -18.36
CA LEU A 7 52.11 38.05 -17.76
C LEU A 7 51.27 37.39 -18.86
N VAL A 8 51.22 36.06 -18.89
CA VAL A 8 50.31 35.30 -19.76
C VAL A 8 48.94 35.27 -19.09
N LEU A 9 47.99 36.05 -19.62
CA LEU A 9 46.60 36.04 -19.18
C LEU A 9 45.91 34.84 -19.85
N LEU A 10 45.75 33.73 -19.13
CA LEU A 10 44.95 32.59 -19.57
C LEU A 10 43.46 32.93 -19.45
N THR A 11 42.82 33.26 -20.58
CA THR A 11 41.36 33.38 -20.67
C THR A 11 40.75 31.98 -20.74
N PHE A 12 40.28 31.46 -19.59
CA PHE A 12 39.44 30.26 -19.54
C PHE A 12 38.07 30.59 -20.14
N CYS A 13 37.82 30.13 -21.37
CA CYS A 13 36.50 30.11 -21.96
C CYS A 13 35.76 28.87 -21.42
N THR A 14 34.91 29.06 -20.41
CA THR A 14 34.01 28.01 -19.92
C THR A 14 32.88 27.84 -20.93
N ILE A 15 32.97 26.81 -21.77
CA ILE A 15 31.82 26.34 -22.55
C ILE A 15 30.86 25.69 -21.56
N THR A 16 29.82 26.42 -21.16
CA THR A 16 28.73 25.87 -20.35
C THR A 16 27.94 24.90 -21.22
N ILE A 17 28.25 23.61 -21.16
CA ILE A 17 27.29 22.58 -21.59
C ILE A 17 26.10 22.69 -20.64
N ALA A 18 24.94 23.12 -21.14
CA ALA A 18 23.73 23.20 -20.32
C ALA A 18 23.36 21.78 -19.84
N GLN A 19 23.74 21.44 -18.61
CA GLN A 19 23.41 20.15 -18.01
C GLN A 19 21.90 20.07 -17.72
N ILE A 20 21.39 18.85 -17.54
CA ILE A 20 20.03 18.62 -17.03
C ILE A 20 19.88 19.45 -15.74
N PRO A 21 18.83 20.29 -15.60
CA PRO A 21 18.65 21.07 -14.39
C PRO A 21 18.63 20.16 -13.15
N SER A 22 19.29 20.60 -12.08
CA SER A 22 19.32 19.81 -10.84
C SER A 22 17.90 19.51 -10.35
N GLY A 23 17.61 18.23 -10.12
CA GLY A 23 16.31 17.77 -9.66
C GLY A 23 15.19 17.69 -10.72
N TYR A 24 15.48 17.93 -12.01
CA TYR A 24 14.47 17.95 -13.08
C TYR A 24 13.63 16.66 -13.16
N TYR A 25 14.24 15.50 -12.89
CA TYR A 25 13.58 14.19 -12.92
C TYR A 25 13.31 13.55 -11.55
N ASN A 26 13.39 14.30 -10.44
CA ASN A 26 13.24 13.74 -9.08
C ASN A 26 11.91 12.98 -8.85
N ASN A 27 10.86 13.32 -9.61
CA ASN A 27 9.55 12.71 -9.49
C ASN A 27 9.34 11.52 -10.47
N ALA A 28 10.34 11.16 -11.28
CA ALA A 28 10.29 10.08 -12.25
C ALA A 28 10.80 8.76 -11.64
N THR A 29 10.06 8.23 -10.66
CA THR A 29 10.47 7.08 -9.82
C THR A 29 9.81 5.75 -10.19
N GLY A 30 8.77 5.78 -11.03
CA GLY A 30 7.99 4.60 -11.38
C GLY A 30 8.61 3.72 -12.46
N SER A 31 7.79 2.81 -12.99
CA SER A 31 8.07 1.99 -14.17
C SER A 31 6.82 1.91 -15.07
N GLY A 32 6.97 1.35 -16.27
CA GLY A 32 5.91 1.21 -17.26
C GLY A 32 5.19 2.54 -17.54
N TYR A 33 3.86 2.47 -17.64
CA TYR A 33 3.05 3.65 -17.90
C TYR A 33 2.94 4.61 -16.71
N THR A 34 3.21 4.15 -15.47
CA THR A 34 3.32 5.07 -14.32
C THR A 34 4.50 6.03 -14.50
N LEU A 35 5.65 5.51 -14.93
CA LEU A 35 6.80 6.35 -15.26
C LEU A 35 6.49 7.29 -16.42
N LYS A 36 5.78 6.82 -17.45
CA LYS A 36 5.33 7.66 -18.57
C LYS A 36 4.51 8.87 -18.08
N THR A 37 3.51 8.66 -17.23
CA THR A 37 2.66 9.74 -16.70
C THR A 37 3.45 10.71 -15.80
N GLN A 38 4.44 10.22 -15.05
CA GLN A 38 5.36 11.07 -14.28
C GLN A 38 6.21 11.95 -15.21
N LEU A 39 6.77 11.38 -16.27
CA LEU A 39 7.54 12.10 -17.29
C LEU A 39 6.66 13.13 -18.03
N TYR A 40 5.44 12.75 -18.42
CA TYR A 40 4.43 13.68 -18.95
C TYR A 40 4.26 14.88 -18.01
N THR A 41 4.05 14.64 -16.71
CA THR A 41 3.85 15.73 -15.74
C THR A 41 5.04 16.69 -15.68
N ILE A 42 6.27 16.20 -15.86
CA ILE A 42 7.49 16.99 -15.90
C ILE A 42 7.56 17.83 -17.19
N ILE A 43 7.26 17.23 -18.35
CA ILE A 43 7.53 17.86 -19.66
C ILE A 43 6.29 18.50 -20.32
N LYS A 44 5.09 18.33 -19.75
CA LYS A 44 3.80 18.83 -20.31
C LYS A 44 3.72 20.35 -20.43
N GLY A 45 4.56 21.09 -19.71
CA GLY A 45 4.67 22.54 -19.84
C GLY A 45 5.89 22.86 -20.68
N HIS A 46 5.71 23.64 -21.76
CA HIS A 46 6.81 24.20 -22.53
C HIS A 46 6.45 25.58 -23.07
N THR A 47 7.46 26.37 -23.41
CA THR A 47 7.32 27.69 -24.03
C THR A 47 7.11 27.51 -25.53
N ASP A 48 5.88 27.65 -25.99
CA ASP A 48 5.56 27.66 -27.41
C ASP A 48 6.13 28.93 -28.06
N ARG A 49 7.05 28.77 -29.02
CA ARG A 49 7.68 29.87 -29.78
C ARG A 49 6.97 30.15 -31.11
N GLY A 50 5.86 29.46 -31.36
CA GLY A 50 5.12 29.49 -32.61
C GLY A 50 5.86 28.79 -33.75
N TYR A 51 5.14 28.50 -34.82
CA TYR A 51 5.68 27.74 -35.95
C TYR A 51 6.88 28.41 -36.64
N ASN A 52 6.92 29.75 -36.67
CA ASN A 52 8.07 30.51 -37.18
C ASN A 52 9.26 30.52 -36.21
N GLY A 53 9.02 30.26 -34.92
CA GLY A 53 10.07 30.20 -33.90
C GLY A 53 11.00 29.00 -34.07
N LEU A 54 10.57 27.94 -34.78
CA LEU A 54 11.38 26.79 -35.14
C LEU A 54 12.63 27.18 -35.93
N TRP A 55 12.51 28.12 -36.88
CA TRP A 55 13.65 28.61 -37.64
C TRP A 55 14.75 29.16 -36.74
N THR A 56 14.38 29.98 -35.77
CA THR A 56 15.34 30.52 -34.81
C THR A 56 15.83 29.45 -33.81
N THR A 57 15.10 28.35 -33.62
CA THR A 57 15.58 27.23 -32.79
C THR A 57 16.74 26.50 -33.47
N TYR A 58 16.62 26.27 -34.78
CA TYR A 58 17.63 25.59 -35.59
C TYR A 58 18.97 26.33 -35.68
N SER A 59 19.02 27.62 -35.34
CA SER A 59 20.29 28.35 -35.24
C SER A 59 21.26 27.74 -34.24
N THR A 60 20.73 26.96 -33.28
CA THR A 60 21.49 26.34 -32.19
C THR A 60 21.26 24.84 -32.04
N SER A 61 20.10 24.30 -32.42
CA SER A 61 19.74 22.90 -32.13
C SER A 61 20.19 21.90 -33.18
N ASP A 62 20.27 22.31 -34.45
CA ASP A 62 20.46 21.40 -35.60
C ASP A 62 21.60 21.92 -36.49
N ARG A 63 22.69 22.39 -35.88
CA ARG A 63 23.89 22.86 -36.58
C ARG A 63 24.93 21.76 -36.64
N ASP A 64 25.51 21.52 -37.81
CA ASP A 64 26.53 20.50 -37.95
C ASP A 64 27.87 21.00 -37.39
N ASN A 65 28.15 20.52 -36.19
CA ASN A 65 29.43 20.73 -35.51
C ASN A 65 30.09 19.38 -35.16
N GLN A 66 29.67 18.28 -35.81
CA GLN A 66 30.01 16.93 -35.35
C GLN A 66 30.41 15.97 -36.47
N TYR A 67 29.80 16.06 -37.64
CA TYR A 67 30.20 15.27 -38.81
C TYR A 67 31.30 16.03 -39.57
N GLU A 68 30.97 16.70 -40.67
CA GLU A 68 31.88 17.56 -41.42
C GLU A 68 32.31 18.78 -40.59
N ASN A 69 31.50 19.17 -39.60
CA ASN A 69 31.72 20.33 -38.74
C ASN A 69 31.87 21.62 -39.57
N ASP A 70 31.04 21.74 -40.61
CA ASP A 70 31.01 22.86 -41.54
C ASP A 70 29.98 23.94 -41.15
N ASN A 71 29.30 23.74 -40.01
CA ASN A 71 28.28 24.61 -39.44
C ASN A 71 27.05 24.76 -40.37
N THR A 72 26.79 23.81 -41.27
CA THR A 72 25.53 23.75 -42.02
C THR A 72 24.40 23.21 -41.12
N ILE A 73 23.22 22.96 -41.69
CA ILE A 73 22.10 22.35 -40.97
C ILE A 73 22.27 20.84 -41.01
N ILE A 74 22.22 20.18 -39.84
CA ILE A 74 22.11 18.72 -39.77
C ILE A 74 20.71 18.35 -40.27
N ASP A 75 20.67 17.67 -41.40
CA ASP A 75 19.46 17.14 -42.00
C ASP A 75 19.53 15.61 -42.05
N LEU A 76 18.59 14.97 -41.34
CA LEU A 76 18.49 13.52 -41.23
C LEU A 76 18.31 12.81 -42.60
N TYR A 77 17.96 13.56 -43.65
CA TYR A 77 17.71 13.10 -45.02
C TYR A 77 18.80 13.47 -46.04
N SER A 78 19.78 14.29 -45.68
CA SER A 78 20.96 14.56 -46.51
C SER A 78 22.24 14.02 -45.89
N GLU A 79 22.34 14.06 -44.56
CA GLU A 79 23.58 13.78 -43.84
C GLU A 79 24.16 12.40 -44.22
N ASN A 80 25.45 12.38 -44.53
CA ASN A 80 26.25 11.19 -44.77
C ASN A 80 27.28 11.00 -43.64
N PRO A 81 27.02 10.11 -42.66
CA PRO A 81 27.85 10.02 -41.45
C PRO A 81 29.29 9.53 -41.68
N THR A 82 29.61 9.04 -42.88
CA THR A 82 30.91 8.44 -43.21
C THR A 82 31.67 9.17 -44.32
N GLY A 83 31.16 10.29 -44.80
CA GLY A 83 31.83 11.12 -45.81
C GLY A 83 30.95 12.26 -46.27
N THR A 84 31.39 13.04 -47.25
CA THR A 84 30.70 14.28 -47.63
C THR A 84 29.23 14.09 -47.98
N ASP A 85 28.42 15.02 -47.49
CA ASP A 85 27.03 15.17 -47.83
C ASP A 85 26.77 15.32 -49.34
N PRO A 86 25.67 14.75 -49.86
CA PRO A 86 25.26 14.95 -51.25
C PRO A 86 24.93 16.42 -51.54
N TYR A 87 24.47 17.16 -50.53
CA TYR A 87 24.18 18.59 -50.55
C TYR A 87 24.07 19.09 -49.10
N THR A 88 24.39 20.37 -48.87
CA THR A 88 24.35 20.98 -47.54
C THR A 88 23.48 22.23 -47.52
N PHE A 89 22.95 22.57 -46.35
CA PHE A 89 22.06 23.72 -46.17
C PHE A 89 22.64 24.75 -45.22
N PHE A 90 22.80 25.98 -45.70
CA PHE A 90 23.20 27.08 -44.84
C PHE A 90 22.00 27.66 -44.08
N TYR A 91 22.17 27.80 -42.76
CA TYR A 91 21.19 28.44 -41.89
C TYR A 91 20.78 29.83 -42.43
N SER A 92 19.49 30.16 -42.31
CA SER A 92 18.83 31.41 -42.73
C SER A 92 18.76 31.69 -44.24
N THR A 93 19.62 31.08 -45.06
CA THR A 93 19.66 31.32 -46.51
C THR A 93 19.05 30.19 -47.32
N SER A 94 19.04 28.97 -46.79
CA SER A 94 18.54 27.77 -47.49
C SER A 94 17.16 27.32 -47.02
N GLN A 95 16.37 28.22 -46.41
CA GLN A 95 15.02 27.92 -45.89
C GLN A 95 13.96 28.14 -46.96
N CYS A 96 13.08 27.16 -47.22
CA CYS A 96 11.97 27.38 -48.14
C CYS A 96 10.73 26.50 -47.88
N GLY A 97 9.66 26.77 -48.61
CA GLY A 97 8.45 25.95 -48.64
C GLY A 97 8.10 25.41 -50.03
N THR A 98 9.00 25.55 -51.02
CA THR A 98 8.77 25.13 -52.41
C THR A 98 10.04 24.54 -52.98
N TYR A 99 9.98 23.28 -53.38
CA TYR A 99 11.13 22.47 -53.80
C TYR A 99 10.70 21.52 -54.92
N SER A 100 11.62 21.19 -55.82
CA SER A 100 11.41 20.28 -56.96
C SER A 100 12.36 19.08 -56.91
N VAL A 101 13.61 19.31 -56.49
CA VAL A 101 14.67 18.32 -56.36
C VAL A 101 15.30 18.34 -54.96
N GLU A 102 15.99 17.26 -54.60
CA GLU A 102 16.80 17.20 -53.38
C GLU A 102 17.93 18.26 -53.43
N GLY A 103 18.18 18.92 -52.31
CA GLY A 103 19.18 19.98 -52.18
C GLY A 103 18.68 21.39 -52.48
N ASP A 104 17.40 21.57 -52.85
CA ASP A 104 16.83 22.90 -53.13
C ASP A 104 16.82 23.77 -51.87
N CYS A 105 16.33 23.22 -50.76
CA CYS A 105 16.21 23.91 -49.48
C CYS A 105 15.86 22.93 -48.35
N TYR A 106 16.01 23.36 -47.10
CA TYR A 106 15.46 22.64 -45.96
C TYR A 106 14.12 23.22 -45.49
N ASN A 107 13.29 22.35 -44.93
CA ASN A 107 11.97 22.62 -44.39
C ASN A 107 11.81 21.98 -42.99
N ARG A 108 10.71 22.30 -42.30
CA ARG A 108 10.37 21.76 -40.97
C ARG A 108 9.64 20.43 -41.14
N GLU A 109 10.22 19.35 -40.64
CA GLU A 109 9.69 18.00 -40.79
C GLU A 109 8.96 17.55 -39.53
N HIS A 110 7.64 17.36 -39.61
CA HIS A 110 6.89 16.86 -38.47
C HIS A 110 6.90 15.33 -38.44
N MET A 111 7.65 14.73 -37.51
CA MET A 111 7.71 13.26 -37.37
C MET A 111 6.32 12.63 -37.18
N ILE A 112 5.42 13.34 -36.51
CA ILE A 112 3.98 13.06 -36.52
C ILE A 112 3.35 14.10 -37.45
N PRO A 113 2.78 13.74 -38.62
CA PRO A 113 2.30 14.72 -39.59
C PRO A 113 1.25 15.68 -39.01
N GLN A 114 1.28 16.95 -39.41
CA GLN A 114 0.37 17.97 -38.89
C GLN A 114 -1.12 17.62 -39.06
N SER A 115 -1.46 16.88 -40.12
CA SER A 115 -2.83 16.40 -40.38
C SER A 115 -3.38 15.50 -39.28
N VAL A 116 -2.52 14.87 -38.47
CA VAL A 116 -2.91 13.96 -37.39
C VAL A 116 -3.51 14.72 -36.20
N PHE A 117 -3.05 15.95 -35.96
CA PHE A 117 -3.47 16.80 -34.86
C PHE A 117 -4.05 18.15 -35.33
N ASN A 118 -4.48 18.24 -36.60
CA ASN A 118 -5.08 19.43 -37.20
C ASN A 118 -4.23 20.70 -37.08
N SER A 119 -2.90 20.58 -37.14
CA SER A 119 -1.96 21.70 -36.96
C SER A 119 -2.13 22.48 -35.64
N LEU A 120 -2.74 21.88 -34.61
CA LEU A 120 -3.00 22.53 -33.34
C LEU A 120 -1.70 22.83 -32.57
N SER A 121 -1.69 24.00 -31.91
CA SER A 121 -0.69 24.34 -30.90
C SER A 121 -0.90 23.50 -29.63
N PRO A 122 0.18 23.11 -28.93
CA PRO A 122 1.57 23.49 -29.20
C PRO A 122 2.33 22.49 -30.09
N MET A 123 1.69 21.39 -30.51
CA MET A 123 2.33 20.33 -31.32
C MET A 123 2.96 20.87 -32.61
N VAL A 124 2.26 21.78 -33.29
CA VAL A 124 2.73 22.34 -34.58
C VAL A 124 4.12 23.01 -34.50
N ALA A 125 4.57 23.43 -33.31
CA ALA A 125 5.78 24.23 -33.12
C ALA A 125 6.80 23.62 -32.14
N ASP A 126 6.61 22.37 -31.71
CA ASP A 126 7.47 21.72 -30.71
C ASP A 126 8.70 21.05 -31.36
N ALA A 127 9.86 21.71 -31.23
CA ALA A 127 11.10 21.30 -31.90
C ALA A 127 11.60 19.91 -31.50
N HIS A 128 11.18 19.36 -30.35
CA HIS A 128 11.63 18.03 -29.93
C HIS A 128 11.25 16.91 -30.90
N PHE A 129 10.22 17.10 -31.74
CA PHE A 129 9.85 16.15 -32.80
C PHE A 129 9.83 16.76 -34.21
N ILE A 130 10.34 17.99 -34.37
CA ILE A 130 10.34 18.73 -35.64
C ILE A 130 11.77 19.15 -36.02
N PRO A 131 12.59 18.25 -36.59
CA PRO A 131 13.88 18.63 -37.14
C PRO A 131 13.75 19.39 -38.48
N PRO A 132 14.77 20.16 -38.86
CA PRO A 132 14.92 20.62 -40.23
C PRO A 132 15.36 19.45 -41.14
N THR A 133 14.73 19.31 -42.31
CA THR A 133 15.17 18.32 -43.31
C THR A 133 15.00 18.82 -44.74
N ASP A 134 15.63 18.16 -45.70
CA ASP A 134 15.48 18.44 -47.13
C ASP A 134 14.00 18.49 -47.52
N GLY A 135 13.63 19.58 -48.20
CA GLY A 135 12.25 19.82 -48.60
C GLY A 135 11.71 18.72 -49.51
N LYS A 136 12.50 18.24 -50.47
CA LYS A 136 12.07 17.21 -51.40
C LYS A 136 11.87 15.87 -50.70
N VAL A 137 12.79 15.41 -49.86
CA VAL A 137 12.66 14.15 -49.13
C VAL A 137 11.49 14.21 -48.13
N ASN A 138 11.32 15.34 -47.42
CA ASN A 138 10.13 15.62 -46.62
C ASN A 138 8.84 15.49 -47.45
N GLY A 139 8.79 16.13 -48.62
CA GLY A 139 7.65 16.03 -49.54
C GLY A 139 7.40 14.61 -50.06
N MET A 140 8.46 13.82 -50.29
CA MET A 140 8.34 12.40 -50.66
C MET A 140 7.81 11.54 -49.51
N ARG A 141 8.22 11.81 -48.27
CA ARG A 141 7.70 11.14 -47.07
C ARG A 141 6.23 11.48 -46.82
N ALA A 142 5.80 12.70 -47.15
CA ALA A 142 4.41 13.14 -47.03
C ALA A 142 3.82 12.85 -45.63
N ASN A 143 2.68 12.16 -45.55
CA ASN A 143 2.09 11.68 -44.30
C ASN A 143 2.31 10.18 -44.09
N TYR A 144 3.29 9.57 -44.76
CA TYR A 144 3.60 8.16 -44.54
C TYR A 144 4.32 7.98 -43.19
N PRO A 145 3.93 6.97 -42.40
CA PRO A 145 4.60 6.70 -41.14
C PRO A 145 5.99 6.13 -41.40
N HIS A 146 6.84 6.20 -40.37
CA HIS A 146 8.12 5.52 -40.43
C HIS A 146 7.94 4.00 -40.34
N GLY A 147 8.88 3.24 -40.90
CA GLY A 147 8.84 1.78 -40.90
C GLY A 147 10.07 1.18 -41.57
N MET A 148 10.00 -0.10 -41.94
CA MET A 148 11.09 -0.83 -42.58
C MET A 148 10.71 -1.14 -44.02
N VAL A 149 11.44 -0.65 -45.01
CA VAL A 149 11.10 -0.81 -46.42
C VAL A 149 11.71 -2.09 -46.96
N THR A 150 10.88 -2.98 -47.50
CA THR A 150 11.37 -4.23 -48.14
C THR A 150 11.74 -4.01 -49.61
N SER A 151 11.01 -3.16 -50.33
CA SER A 151 11.23 -2.91 -51.75
C SER A 151 11.00 -1.42 -52.03
N PRO A 152 12.07 -0.60 -52.10
CA PRO A 152 11.92 0.84 -52.22
C PRO A 152 11.31 1.23 -53.56
N THR A 153 10.30 2.09 -53.50
CA THR A 153 9.72 2.81 -54.65
C THR A 153 10.42 4.14 -54.90
N TYR A 154 11.11 4.67 -53.89
CA TYR A 154 11.98 5.83 -53.95
C TYR A 154 13.12 5.65 -52.94
N THR A 155 14.30 6.18 -53.27
CA THR A 155 15.48 6.24 -52.42
C THR A 155 16.08 7.65 -52.52
N SER A 156 16.26 8.34 -51.39
CA SER A 156 16.95 9.64 -51.33
C SER A 156 18.45 9.48 -51.58
N GLN A 157 19.15 10.59 -51.84
CA GLN A 157 20.59 10.55 -52.08
C GLN A 157 21.39 10.04 -50.87
N ASN A 158 20.92 10.30 -49.65
CA ASN A 158 21.55 9.74 -48.45
C ASN A 158 21.17 8.28 -48.16
N GLY A 159 20.21 7.71 -48.90
CA GLY A 159 19.81 6.30 -48.78
C GLY A 159 18.56 6.04 -47.95
N GLY A 160 17.84 7.08 -47.52
CA GLY A 160 16.46 6.95 -47.00
C GLY A 160 15.52 6.38 -48.07
N LYS A 161 14.52 5.59 -47.66
CA LYS A 161 13.70 4.79 -48.58
C LYS A 161 12.22 5.02 -48.35
N LEU A 162 11.44 5.06 -49.42
CA LEU A 162 9.97 5.02 -49.37
C LEU A 162 9.47 3.77 -50.07
N GLY A 163 8.58 3.01 -49.45
CA GLY A 163 7.98 1.83 -50.08
C GLY A 163 7.08 1.04 -49.14
N PRO A 164 6.58 -0.13 -49.58
CA PRO A 164 5.81 -1.04 -48.72
C PRO A 164 6.63 -1.46 -47.49
N ASN A 165 5.97 -1.44 -46.33
CA ASN A 165 6.54 -1.91 -45.08
C ASN A 165 6.78 -3.42 -45.10
N SER A 166 7.86 -3.85 -44.46
CA SER A 166 8.14 -5.25 -44.17
C SER A 166 7.07 -5.82 -43.25
N ASN A 167 6.38 -6.87 -43.72
CA ASN A 167 5.42 -7.61 -42.90
C ASN A 167 6.05 -8.90 -42.34
N SER A 168 7.24 -8.76 -41.76
CA SER A 168 8.00 -9.88 -41.19
C SER A 168 8.87 -9.43 -40.02
N GLY A 169 9.33 -10.38 -39.21
CA GLY A 169 10.20 -10.09 -38.06
C GLY A 169 9.55 -9.10 -37.10
N ILE A 170 10.33 -8.09 -36.68
CA ILE A 170 9.88 -7.04 -35.75
C ILE A 170 8.74 -6.17 -36.30
N ALA A 171 8.57 -6.12 -37.62
CA ALA A 171 7.55 -5.31 -38.30
C ALA A 171 6.30 -6.12 -38.69
N ALA A 172 6.22 -7.40 -38.31
CA ALA A 172 5.08 -8.26 -38.61
C ALA A 172 3.77 -7.67 -38.08
N GLY A 173 2.75 -7.58 -38.94
CA GLY A 173 1.45 -6.98 -38.65
C GLY A 173 1.38 -5.47 -38.93
N TYR A 174 2.49 -4.81 -39.27
CA TYR A 174 2.50 -3.43 -39.74
C TYR A 174 2.55 -3.41 -41.27
N THR A 175 1.57 -2.76 -41.92
CA THR A 175 1.41 -2.81 -43.38
C THR A 175 1.16 -1.42 -43.96
N GLY A 176 1.23 -1.29 -45.29
CA GLY A 176 1.10 -0.01 -46.00
C GLY A 176 2.44 0.58 -46.40
N THR A 177 2.39 1.79 -46.97
CA THR A 177 3.59 2.53 -47.40
C THR A 177 4.23 3.23 -46.20
N VAL A 178 5.54 3.09 -46.05
CA VAL A 178 6.34 3.68 -44.99
C VAL A 178 7.59 4.36 -45.55
N PHE A 179 8.16 5.25 -44.75
CA PHE A 179 9.50 5.80 -44.97
C PHE A 179 10.50 5.18 -43.99
N GLU A 180 11.65 4.75 -44.46
CA GLU A 180 12.76 4.22 -43.66
C GLU A 180 13.97 5.16 -43.76
N PRO A 181 14.40 5.79 -42.66
CA PRO A 181 15.63 6.59 -42.64
C PRO A 181 16.87 5.68 -42.62
N ILE A 182 18.05 6.26 -42.87
CA ILE A 182 19.30 5.52 -42.69
C ILE A 182 19.52 5.13 -41.21
N ASN A 183 20.38 4.15 -40.98
CA ASN A 183 20.58 3.57 -39.65
C ASN A 183 21.05 4.58 -38.59
N GLU A 184 21.83 5.60 -38.98
CA GLU A 184 22.38 6.63 -38.08
C GLU A 184 21.31 7.47 -37.35
N PHE A 185 20.10 7.56 -37.90
CA PHE A 185 19.05 8.44 -37.37
C PHE A 185 17.81 7.69 -36.87
N LYS A 186 17.87 6.35 -36.87
CA LYS A 186 16.73 5.52 -36.47
C LYS A 186 16.37 5.72 -35.01
N GLY A 187 17.37 5.81 -34.14
CA GLY A 187 17.23 6.04 -32.71
C GLY A 187 16.73 7.44 -32.39
N ASP A 188 17.22 8.45 -33.09
CA ASP A 188 16.74 9.84 -33.00
C ASP A 188 15.24 9.90 -33.24
N ILE A 189 14.82 9.39 -34.39
CA ILE A 189 13.40 9.37 -34.79
C ILE A 189 12.58 8.56 -33.78
N ALA A 190 13.11 7.44 -33.27
CA ALA A 190 12.44 6.67 -32.23
C ALA A 190 12.22 7.49 -30.94
N ARG A 191 13.24 8.22 -30.47
CA ARG A 191 13.14 9.08 -29.28
C ARG A 191 12.26 10.30 -29.51
N MET A 192 12.12 10.80 -30.74
CA MET A 192 11.11 11.81 -31.10
C MET A 192 9.69 11.26 -30.99
N TYR A 193 9.44 10.02 -31.44
CA TYR A 193 8.14 9.35 -31.27
C TYR A 193 7.81 9.10 -29.79
N PHE A 194 8.74 8.55 -29.01
CA PHE A 194 8.55 8.34 -27.57
C PHE A 194 8.28 9.65 -26.85
N TYR A 195 9.01 10.72 -27.19
CA TYR A 195 8.76 12.05 -26.67
C TYR A 195 7.33 12.52 -26.98
N PHE A 196 6.88 12.45 -28.23
CA PHE A 196 5.54 12.91 -28.60
C PHE A 196 4.45 12.14 -27.82
N ALA A 197 4.57 10.82 -27.77
CA ALA A 197 3.63 9.95 -27.06
C ALA A 197 3.53 10.25 -25.56
N THR A 198 4.62 10.69 -24.94
CA THR A 198 4.69 11.07 -23.52
C THR A 198 4.27 12.51 -23.30
N ARG A 199 4.78 13.45 -24.10
CA ARG A 199 4.46 14.87 -23.98
C ARG A 199 2.97 15.14 -24.17
N TYR A 200 2.32 14.44 -25.09
CA TYR A 200 0.93 14.65 -25.46
C TYR A 200 -0.01 13.55 -24.93
N GLU A 201 0.38 12.86 -23.85
CA GLU A 201 -0.37 11.76 -23.22
C GLU A 201 -1.86 12.06 -23.01
N ASN A 202 -2.20 13.31 -22.65
CA ASN A 202 -3.57 13.75 -22.40
C ASN A 202 -4.44 13.94 -23.66
N THR A 203 -3.85 13.92 -24.87
CA THR A 203 -4.57 14.16 -26.14
C THR A 203 -4.37 13.07 -27.18
N VAL A 204 -3.28 12.30 -27.08
CA VAL A 204 -2.84 11.36 -28.12
C VAL A 204 -3.85 10.25 -28.45
N SER A 205 -4.70 9.84 -27.49
CA SER A 205 -5.77 8.86 -27.72
C SER A 205 -6.87 9.36 -28.68
N GLY A 206 -6.99 10.67 -28.87
CA GLY A 206 -7.93 11.27 -29.81
C GLY A 206 -7.42 11.35 -31.25
N TYR A 207 -6.16 11.00 -31.51
CA TYR A 207 -5.57 11.09 -32.84
C TYR A 207 -5.67 9.77 -33.60
N SER A 208 -5.95 9.86 -34.90
CA SER A 208 -5.98 8.70 -35.79
C SER A 208 -4.79 8.73 -36.73
N TYR A 209 -3.92 7.74 -36.61
CA TYR A 209 -2.79 7.53 -37.51
C TYR A 209 -2.33 6.08 -37.46
N ALA A 210 -1.70 5.57 -38.52
CA ALA A 210 -1.51 4.13 -38.74
C ALA A 210 -0.79 3.40 -37.59
N MET A 211 0.12 4.07 -36.88
CA MET A 211 0.82 3.47 -35.76
C MET A 211 0.16 3.65 -34.40
N PHE A 212 -0.89 4.46 -34.28
CA PHE A 212 -1.56 4.69 -33.00
C PHE A 212 -2.55 3.56 -32.67
N ASP A 213 -2.57 3.14 -31.41
CA ASP A 213 -3.50 2.10 -30.91
C ASP A 213 -4.77 2.66 -30.25
N GLY A 214 -4.90 4.00 -30.21
CA GLY A 214 -6.04 4.71 -29.62
C GLY A 214 -5.97 4.88 -28.09
N SER A 215 -4.90 4.40 -27.44
CA SER A 215 -4.73 4.53 -26.00
C SER A 215 -3.85 5.73 -25.62
N SER A 216 -4.10 6.34 -24.46
CA SER A 216 -3.23 7.41 -23.94
C SER A 216 -1.94 6.87 -23.32
N ASN A 217 -1.94 5.63 -22.82
CA ASN A 217 -0.79 5.02 -22.15
C ASN A 217 0.14 4.35 -23.16
N LYS A 218 -0.30 3.29 -23.83
CA LYS A 218 0.51 2.49 -24.75
C LYS A 218 0.81 3.23 -26.05
N VAL A 219 -0.15 4.01 -26.56
CA VAL A 219 -0.09 4.87 -27.75
C VAL A 219 0.20 4.15 -29.07
N PHE A 220 1.17 3.25 -29.12
CA PHE A 220 1.64 2.61 -30.33
C PHE A 220 1.08 1.20 -30.47
N THR A 221 0.75 0.82 -31.70
CA THR A 221 0.52 -0.59 -32.04
C THR A 221 1.77 -1.41 -31.70
N THR A 222 1.59 -2.67 -31.30
CA THR A 222 2.72 -3.55 -30.93
C THR A 222 3.78 -3.64 -32.04
N PRO A 223 3.43 -3.83 -33.34
CA PRO A 223 4.42 -3.88 -34.40
C PRO A 223 5.25 -2.60 -34.53
N PHE A 224 4.63 -1.43 -34.45
CA PHE A 224 5.35 -0.16 -34.53
C PHE A 224 6.24 0.06 -33.30
N LEU A 225 5.74 -0.27 -32.11
CA LEU A 225 6.53 -0.20 -30.88
C LEU A 225 7.80 -1.05 -30.96
N ASN A 226 7.71 -2.27 -31.52
CA ASN A 226 8.86 -3.14 -31.72
C ASN A 226 9.91 -2.52 -32.65
N ILE A 227 9.47 -1.85 -33.72
CA ILE A 227 10.36 -1.10 -34.63
C ILE A 227 11.09 0.00 -33.86
N LEU A 228 10.37 0.84 -33.11
CA LEU A 228 10.96 1.94 -32.33
C LEU A 228 11.96 1.43 -31.28
N LEU A 229 11.64 0.34 -30.58
CA LEU A 229 12.53 -0.28 -29.61
C LEU A 229 13.81 -0.81 -30.27
N ALA A 230 13.69 -1.50 -31.41
CA ALA A 230 14.84 -1.99 -32.16
C ALA A 230 15.71 -0.84 -32.68
N TRP A 231 15.10 0.22 -33.20
CA TRP A 231 15.77 1.42 -33.69
C TRP A 231 16.52 2.16 -32.58
N ASN A 232 15.90 2.35 -31.42
CA ASN A 232 16.55 2.96 -30.26
C ASN A 232 17.74 2.14 -29.74
N THR A 233 17.70 0.80 -29.85
CA THR A 233 18.83 -0.06 -29.49
C THR A 233 19.94 -0.04 -30.54
N GLN A 234 19.57 0.00 -31.82
CA GLN A 234 20.51 0.03 -32.95
C GLN A 234 21.30 1.34 -33.00
N ASP A 235 20.66 2.44 -32.64
CA ASP A 235 21.20 3.80 -32.66
C ASP A 235 21.04 4.45 -31.26
N PRO A 236 22.03 4.24 -30.35
CA PRO A 236 22.04 4.83 -29.01
C PRO A 236 22.10 6.36 -29.04
N VAL A 237 21.77 6.99 -27.91
CA VAL A 237 21.81 8.46 -27.80
C VAL A 237 23.20 9.00 -28.14
N SER A 238 23.24 9.94 -29.09
CA SER A 238 24.48 10.54 -29.59
C SER A 238 24.78 11.89 -28.93
N ALA A 239 26.02 12.37 -29.10
CA ALA A 239 26.40 13.72 -28.66
C ALA A 239 25.58 14.81 -29.37
N ARG A 240 25.15 14.58 -30.62
CA ARG A 240 24.24 15.45 -31.38
C ARG A 240 22.95 15.64 -30.63
N GLU A 241 22.30 14.53 -30.25
CA GLU A 241 21.00 14.58 -29.60
C GLU A 241 21.06 15.26 -28.25
N ILE A 242 22.12 15.03 -27.48
CA ILE A 242 22.33 15.73 -26.20
C ILE A 242 22.46 17.24 -26.44
N ALA A 243 23.26 17.66 -27.44
CA ALA A 243 23.42 19.07 -27.80
C ALA A 243 22.10 19.69 -28.30
N ARG A 244 21.37 18.98 -29.15
CA ARG A 244 20.06 19.35 -29.67
C ARG A 244 19.04 19.51 -28.53
N ASN A 245 18.98 18.55 -27.60
CA ASN A 245 18.09 18.57 -26.45
C ASN A 245 18.39 19.77 -25.53
N ASN A 246 19.68 20.09 -25.33
CA ASN A 246 20.12 21.27 -24.58
C ASN A 246 19.71 22.59 -25.24
N ALA A 247 19.91 22.70 -26.56
CA ALA A 247 19.56 23.89 -27.33
C ALA A 247 18.04 24.12 -27.37
N ILE A 248 17.25 23.04 -27.53
CA ILE A 248 15.80 23.12 -27.47
C ILE A 248 15.35 23.50 -26.06
N TYR A 249 15.94 22.92 -25.01
CA TYR A 249 15.63 23.29 -23.62
C TYR A 249 15.82 24.79 -23.36
N ALA A 250 16.91 25.38 -23.84
CA ALA A 250 17.17 26.81 -23.71
C ALA A 250 16.09 27.71 -24.33
N ARG A 251 15.32 27.18 -25.30
CA ARG A 251 14.26 27.93 -26.01
C ARG A 251 12.85 27.57 -25.57
N GLN A 252 12.56 26.29 -25.37
CA GLN A 252 11.25 25.75 -25.04
C GLN A 252 11.06 25.43 -23.54
N ASN A 253 12.12 25.42 -22.73
CA ASN A 253 12.07 25.12 -21.30
C ASN A 253 11.51 23.72 -20.96
N ASN A 254 11.52 22.79 -21.92
CA ASN A 254 11.27 21.37 -21.67
C ASN A 254 12.32 20.51 -22.38
N ARG A 255 12.47 19.27 -21.91
CA ARG A 255 13.50 18.34 -22.37
C ARG A 255 12.88 17.05 -22.91
N ASN A 256 13.57 16.38 -23.81
CA ASN A 256 13.24 15.01 -24.18
C ASN A 256 13.84 14.05 -23.13
N PRO A 257 13.01 13.39 -22.30
CA PRO A 257 13.49 12.53 -21.23
C PRO A 257 14.21 11.28 -21.75
N TYR A 258 13.92 10.84 -22.97
CA TYR A 258 14.53 9.66 -23.57
C TYR A 258 15.92 9.93 -24.14
N ILE A 259 16.30 11.22 -24.28
CA ILE A 259 17.68 11.63 -24.58
C ILE A 259 18.47 11.80 -23.27
N ASP A 260 17.88 12.46 -22.27
CA ASP A 260 18.53 12.69 -20.97
C ASP A 260 18.73 11.39 -20.18
N HIS A 261 17.78 10.46 -20.27
CA HIS A 261 17.76 9.16 -19.59
C HIS A 261 17.37 8.05 -20.58
N PRO A 262 18.31 7.56 -21.41
CA PRO A 262 18.04 6.54 -22.42
C PRO A 262 17.44 5.24 -21.84
N GLU A 263 17.75 4.93 -20.57
CA GLU A 263 17.18 3.80 -19.84
C GLU A 263 15.66 3.89 -19.64
N TYR A 264 15.08 5.09 -19.71
CA TYR A 264 13.63 5.29 -19.61
C TYR A 264 12.89 4.68 -20.81
N VAL A 265 13.55 4.50 -21.96
CA VAL A 265 12.91 3.82 -23.10
C VAL A 265 12.49 2.41 -22.70
N GLN A 266 13.42 1.62 -22.15
CA GLN A 266 13.12 0.27 -21.69
C GLN A 266 12.16 0.29 -20.49
N LYS A 267 12.39 1.16 -19.50
CA LYS A 267 11.51 1.22 -18.31
C LYS A 267 10.06 1.56 -18.64
N VAL A 268 9.79 2.36 -19.67
CA VAL A 268 8.43 2.77 -20.06
C VAL A 268 7.82 1.83 -21.11
N TRP A 269 8.55 1.54 -22.17
CA TRP A 269 8.00 1.00 -23.42
C TRP A 269 8.25 -0.48 -23.63
N ASN A 270 9.21 -1.04 -22.90
CA ASN A 270 9.44 -2.47 -22.82
C ASN A 270 9.76 -2.82 -21.36
N PRO A 271 8.85 -2.50 -20.40
CA PRO A 271 9.07 -2.94 -19.04
C PRO A 271 9.14 -4.46 -19.15
N THR A 272 10.33 -5.02 -18.95
CA THR A 272 10.50 -6.48 -18.89
C THR A 272 9.35 -7.01 -18.06
N ALA A 273 8.56 -7.93 -18.62
CA ALA A 273 7.48 -8.55 -17.88
C ALA A 273 8.10 -9.00 -16.57
N ASP A 274 7.57 -8.47 -15.46
CA ASP A 274 8.10 -8.83 -14.16
C ASP A 274 7.85 -10.33 -14.01
N THR A 275 8.91 -11.12 -14.07
CA THR A 275 8.83 -12.58 -13.91
C THR A 275 9.21 -13.01 -12.51
N GLN A 276 9.67 -12.08 -11.68
CA GLN A 276 10.10 -12.38 -10.33
C GLN A 276 8.88 -12.25 -9.42
N ALA A 277 8.56 -13.35 -8.74
CA ALA A 277 7.50 -13.34 -7.75
C ALA A 277 7.97 -12.61 -6.48
N PRO A 278 7.05 -11.96 -5.73
CA PRO A 278 7.37 -11.38 -4.44
C PRO A 278 7.93 -12.40 -3.43
N THR A 279 8.60 -11.90 -2.39
CA THR A 279 8.98 -12.73 -1.24
C THR A 279 7.76 -13.17 -0.42
N ALA A 280 7.87 -14.30 0.27
CA ALA A 280 6.81 -14.81 1.14
C ALA A 280 6.44 -13.77 2.22
N PRO A 281 5.15 -13.57 2.54
CA PRO A 281 4.77 -12.78 3.71
C PRO A 281 5.39 -13.35 4.98
N GLY A 282 6.07 -12.50 5.77
CA GLY A 282 6.77 -12.94 6.98
C GLY A 282 5.84 -13.01 8.20
N SER A 283 6.10 -13.93 9.13
CA SER A 283 5.48 -13.95 10.47
C SER A 283 3.94 -13.84 10.48
N LEU A 284 3.23 -14.70 9.75
CA LEU A 284 1.78 -14.77 9.85
C LEU A 284 1.37 -15.25 11.25
N VAL A 285 0.54 -14.47 11.93
CA VAL A 285 0.06 -14.73 13.30
C VAL A 285 -1.43 -14.44 13.47
N SER A 286 -2.04 -15.11 14.44
CA SER A 286 -3.38 -14.81 14.95
C SER A 286 -3.32 -13.64 15.93
N ILE A 287 -4.19 -12.65 15.75
CA ILE A 287 -4.34 -11.50 16.64
C ILE A 287 -5.44 -11.78 17.67
N SER A 288 -6.57 -12.31 17.20
CA SER A 288 -7.73 -12.62 18.03
C SER A 288 -8.65 -13.63 17.33
N LYS A 289 -9.51 -14.29 18.11
CA LYS A 289 -10.51 -15.21 17.59
C LYS A 289 -11.80 -15.18 18.41
N THR A 290 -12.91 -15.43 17.75
CA THR A 290 -14.23 -15.62 18.35
C THR A 290 -14.78 -17.00 17.99
N THR A 291 -16.06 -17.24 18.24
CA THR A 291 -16.76 -18.44 17.78
C THR A 291 -16.96 -18.48 16.26
N SER A 292 -16.85 -17.34 15.56
CA SER A 292 -17.14 -17.25 14.12
C SER A 292 -16.16 -16.38 13.32
N THR A 293 -15.10 -15.88 13.95
CA THR A 293 -14.09 -15.03 13.30
C THR A 293 -12.67 -15.36 13.78
N ILE A 294 -11.69 -15.12 12.91
CA ILE A 294 -10.25 -15.14 13.24
C ILE A 294 -9.61 -13.90 12.60
N SER A 295 -8.96 -13.05 13.38
CA SER A 295 -8.19 -11.90 12.91
C SER A 295 -6.71 -12.26 12.83
N ILE A 296 -6.07 -11.95 11.70
CA ILE A 296 -4.68 -12.31 11.39
C ILE A 296 -3.85 -11.08 10.97
N SER A 297 -2.53 -11.12 11.16
CA SER A 297 -1.57 -10.15 10.64
C SER A 297 -0.29 -10.82 10.16
N TRP A 298 0.43 -10.15 9.28
CA TRP A 298 1.73 -10.57 8.75
C TRP A 298 2.64 -9.36 8.48
N ASN A 299 3.93 -9.63 8.28
CA ASN A 299 4.92 -8.63 7.89
C ASN A 299 4.94 -8.44 6.37
N THR A 300 5.38 -7.26 5.94
CA THR A 300 5.47 -6.91 4.52
C THR A 300 6.36 -7.87 3.74
N SER A 301 6.00 -8.05 2.46
CA SER A 301 6.82 -8.72 1.46
C SER A 301 7.62 -7.66 0.69
N THR A 302 8.60 -8.11 -0.07
CA THR A 302 9.42 -7.29 -0.98
C THR A 302 9.37 -7.88 -2.37
N ASP A 303 9.54 -7.01 -3.36
CA ASP A 303 9.53 -7.36 -4.78
C ASP A 303 10.47 -6.41 -5.54
N ASN A 304 10.95 -6.80 -6.72
CA ASN A 304 11.82 -5.98 -7.57
C ASN A 304 11.08 -4.82 -8.23
N VAL A 305 9.76 -4.92 -8.42
CA VAL A 305 8.92 -3.82 -8.92
C VAL A 305 8.01 -3.31 -7.81
N ALA A 306 7.03 -4.13 -7.37
CA ALA A 306 6.11 -3.75 -6.31
C ALA A 306 5.21 -4.92 -5.89
N VAL A 307 4.99 -5.06 -4.57
CA VAL A 307 3.89 -5.84 -4.02
C VAL A 307 2.60 -5.01 -4.08
N THR A 308 1.56 -5.52 -4.72
CA THR A 308 0.27 -4.82 -4.89
C THR A 308 -0.86 -5.39 -4.06
N GLY A 309 -0.69 -6.58 -3.46
CA GLY A 309 -1.68 -7.14 -2.56
C GLY A 309 -1.29 -8.48 -1.95
N TYR A 310 -2.20 -9.03 -1.14
CA TYR A 310 -2.05 -10.27 -0.40
C TYR A 310 -3.31 -11.12 -0.55
N ASN A 311 -3.13 -12.36 -0.99
CA ASN A 311 -4.18 -13.37 -1.08
C ASN A 311 -4.24 -14.18 0.22
N ILE A 312 -5.39 -14.20 0.90
CA ILE A 312 -5.62 -14.97 2.11
C ILE A 312 -6.35 -16.25 1.75
N TYR A 313 -5.75 -17.39 2.10
CA TYR A 313 -6.35 -18.71 1.90
C TYR A 313 -6.77 -19.31 3.22
N VAL A 314 -7.96 -19.95 3.23
CA VAL A 314 -8.49 -20.71 4.35
C VAL A 314 -8.84 -22.10 3.84
N ASN A 315 -8.22 -23.14 4.41
CA ASN A 315 -8.34 -24.52 3.95
C ASN A 315 -8.11 -24.67 2.44
N SER A 316 -7.08 -23.98 1.93
CA SER A 316 -6.69 -23.91 0.50
C SER A 316 -7.67 -23.19 -0.43
N VAL A 317 -8.73 -22.56 0.11
CA VAL A 317 -9.67 -21.75 -0.68
C VAL A 317 -9.34 -20.26 -0.50
N LEU A 318 -9.21 -19.53 -1.62
CA LEU A 318 -9.01 -18.08 -1.59
C LEU A 318 -10.23 -17.40 -0.95
N LYS A 319 -10.01 -16.73 0.18
CA LYS A 319 -11.07 -16.04 0.92
C LYS A 319 -11.15 -14.56 0.58
N ALA A 320 -10.01 -13.91 0.41
CA ALA A 320 -9.93 -12.48 0.10
C ALA A 320 -8.57 -12.11 -0.51
N THR A 321 -8.56 -10.96 -1.20
CA THR A 321 -7.34 -10.24 -1.59
C THR A 321 -7.37 -8.86 -0.96
N VAL A 322 -6.31 -8.46 -0.26
CA VAL A 322 -6.24 -7.18 0.46
C VAL A 322 -4.91 -6.47 0.22
N THR A 323 -4.84 -5.17 0.49
CA THR A 323 -3.59 -4.39 0.49
C THR A 323 -3.05 -4.11 1.89
N SER A 324 -3.86 -4.33 2.92
CA SER A 324 -3.47 -4.22 4.34
C SER A 324 -2.59 -5.39 4.78
N LEU A 325 -1.84 -5.20 5.87
CA LEU A 325 -1.02 -6.25 6.51
C LEU A 325 -1.78 -7.04 7.58
N SER A 326 -3.11 -6.94 7.56
CA SER A 326 -4.02 -7.65 8.45
C SER A 326 -5.37 -7.87 7.80
N TYR A 327 -6.09 -8.89 8.27
CA TYR A 327 -7.42 -9.24 7.78
C TYR A 327 -8.23 -9.99 8.86
N THR A 328 -9.55 -9.80 8.88
CA THR A 328 -10.46 -10.58 9.74
C THR A 328 -11.30 -11.52 8.90
N ILE A 329 -11.07 -12.82 9.09
CA ILE A 329 -11.84 -13.89 8.46
C ILE A 329 -13.15 -14.04 9.23
N THR A 330 -14.28 -14.01 8.52
CA THR A 330 -15.63 -14.10 9.10
C THR A 330 -16.40 -15.30 8.55
N GLY A 331 -17.51 -15.64 9.22
CA GLY A 331 -18.41 -16.72 8.82
C GLY A 331 -17.83 -18.12 9.08
N LEU A 332 -17.01 -18.24 10.12
CA LEU A 332 -16.42 -19.52 10.54
C LEU A 332 -17.38 -20.26 11.48
N LEU A 333 -17.27 -21.58 11.50
CA LEU A 333 -17.95 -22.44 12.46
C LEU A 333 -17.16 -22.45 13.77
N SER A 334 -17.85 -22.59 14.89
CA SER A 334 -17.23 -22.68 16.22
C SER A 334 -16.53 -24.01 16.45
N SER A 335 -15.57 -24.05 17.39
CA SER A 335 -14.78 -25.25 17.71
C SER A 335 -14.15 -25.94 16.48
N THR A 336 -13.92 -25.18 15.40
CA THR A 336 -13.51 -25.73 14.10
C THR A 336 -12.08 -25.28 13.79
N PRO A 337 -11.15 -26.20 13.52
CA PRO A 337 -9.79 -25.85 13.11
C PRO A 337 -9.77 -25.35 11.67
N TYR A 338 -9.00 -24.28 11.43
CA TYR A 338 -8.76 -23.69 10.12
C TYR A 338 -7.26 -23.60 9.84
N PHE A 339 -6.89 -23.92 8.60
CA PHE A 339 -5.53 -23.78 8.10
C PHE A 339 -5.44 -22.53 7.24
N ILE A 340 -4.64 -21.56 7.65
CA ILE A 340 -4.57 -20.23 7.05
C ILE A 340 -3.16 -19.96 6.55
N TYR A 341 -3.03 -19.47 5.32
CA TYR A 341 -1.77 -18.95 4.80
C TYR A 341 -2.01 -17.76 3.87
N VAL A 342 -0.97 -16.97 3.64
CA VAL A 342 -1.03 -15.77 2.81
C VAL A 342 0.04 -15.83 1.73
N ASN A 343 -0.30 -15.42 0.51
CA ASN A 343 0.65 -15.16 -0.59
C ASN A 343 0.65 -13.68 -0.91
N ALA A 344 1.82 -13.10 -1.16
CA ALA A 344 1.94 -11.77 -1.76
C ALA A 344 1.73 -11.85 -3.27
N LYS A 345 1.21 -10.77 -3.86
CA LYS A 345 0.90 -10.62 -5.28
C LYS A 345 1.51 -9.31 -5.79
N ASP A 346 2.11 -9.33 -6.97
CA ASP A 346 2.61 -8.14 -7.66
C ASP A 346 1.59 -7.53 -8.65
N ALA A 347 2.00 -6.53 -9.41
CA ALA A 347 1.15 -5.83 -10.38
C ALA A 347 0.76 -6.66 -11.62
N VAL A 348 1.59 -7.65 -11.97
CA VAL A 348 1.39 -8.49 -13.17
C VAL A 348 0.74 -9.84 -12.85
N GLY A 349 0.59 -10.17 -11.57
CA GLY A 349 -0.11 -11.33 -11.06
C GLY A 349 0.78 -12.48 -10.59
N ASN A 350 2.10 -12.32 -10.47
CA ASN A 350 2.93 -13.36 -9.86
C ASN A 350 2.60 -13.47 -8.38
N LEU A 351 2.62 -14.71 -7.87
CA LEU A 351 2.38 -15.01 -6.47
C LEU A 351 3.65 -15.48 -5.80
N SER A 352 3.92 -14.96 -4.60
CA SER A 352 4.97 -15.49 -3.74
C SER A 352 4.69 -16.94 -3.38
N ILE A 353 5.73 -17.65 -2.89
CA ILE A 353 5.50 -18.83 -2.04
C ILE A 353 4.65 -18.44 -0.82
N SER A 354 3.96 -19.42 -0.23
CA SER A 354 3.10 -19.17 0.94
C SER A 354 3.92 -18.76 2.17
N SER A 355 3.31 -17.94 3.02
CA SER A 355 3.77 -17.72 4.40
C SER A 355 3.85 -19.04 5.19
N ASN A 356 4.26 -18.97 6.46
CA ASN A 356 3.96 -20.07 7.39
C ASN A 356 2.45 -20.36 7.40
N THR A 357 2.09 -21.63 7.58
CA THR A 357 0.68 -22.03 7.80
C THR A 357 0.33 -21.80 9.26
N LEU A 358 -0.70 -20.99 9.50
CA LEU A 358 -1.30 -20.76 10.80
C LEU A 358 -2.47 -21.73 10.98
N THR A 359 -2.38 -22.60 11.97
CA THR A 359 -3.51 -23.46 12.38
C THR A 359 -4.20 -22.83 13.57
N GLU A 360 -5.45 -22.42 13.39
CA GLU A 360 -6.25 -21.82 14.47
C GLU A 360 -7.63 -22.44 14.57
N THR A 361 -8.02 -22.78 15.79
CA THR A 361 -9.36 -23.29 16.11
C THR A 361 -10.19 -22.16 16.68
N THR A 362 -11.33 -21.87 16.05
CA THR A 362 -12.32 -20.91 16.58
C THR A 362 -12.76 -21.30 17.98
N SER A 363 -13.13 -20.30 18.79
CA SER A 363 -13.59 -20.53 20.15
C SER A 363 -14.83 -21.43 20.16
N SER A 364 -15.02 -22.16 21.25
CA SER A 364 -16.21 -22.98 21.43
C SER A 364 -17.47 -22.11 21.48
N GLY A 365 -18.43 -22.45 20.63
CA GLY A 365 -19.73 -21.81 20.54
C GLY A 365 -20.79 -22.89 20.60
N THR A 366 -21.32 -23.12 21.79
CA THR A 366 -22.54 -23.92 21.95
C THR A 366 -23.67 -22.94 22.13
N THR A 367 -24.58 -22.95 21.16
CA THR A 367 -25.79 -22.14 21.20
C THR A 367 -26.70 -22.68 22.28
N ALA A 368 -27.02 -21.85 23.28
CA ALA A 368 -28.01 -22.21 24.28
C ALA A 368 -29.41 -22.31 23.69
N THR A 369 -30.21 -23.26 24.17
CA THR A 369 -31.61 -23.39 23.76
C THR A 369 -32.46 -22.21 24.23
N ASP A 370 -32.02 -21.49 25.26
CA ASP A 370 -32.66 -20.30 25.78
C ASP A 370 -31.69 -19.44 26.62
N LEU A 371 -32.18 -18.34 27.20
CA LEU A 371 -31.46 -17.52 28.19
C LEU A 371 -31.17 -18.33 29.46
N LEU A 372 -30.04 -18.04 30.10
CA LEU A 372 -29.62 -18.69 31.35
C LEU A 372 -28.98 -17.68 32.32
N PHE A 373 -29.02 -17.98 33.61
CA PHE A 373 -28.28 -17.23 34.62
C PHE A 373 -26.78 -17.46 34.44
N SER A 374 -26.02 -16.36 34.33
CA SER A 374 -24.58 -16.36 34.21
C SER A 374 -23.85 -15.93 35.50
N GLU A 375 -24.51 -15.17 36.37
CA GLU A 375 -23.94 -14.74 37.65
C GLU A 375 -25.03 -14.54 38.72
N TYR A 376 -24.70 -14.89 39.96
CA TYR A 376 -25.50 -14.69 41.17
C TYR A 376 -24.58 -14.11 42.24
N ILE A 377 -24.98 -13.02 42.88
CA ILE A 377 -24.24 -12.41 43.97
C ILE A 377 -25.14 -12.37 45.20
N GLU A 378 -24.73 -13.09 46.25
CA GLU A 378 -25.17 -12.88 47.61
C GLU A 378 -24.01 -12.33 48.44
N GLY A 379 -23.93 -11.01 48.48
CA GLY A 379 -22.93 -10.26 49.24
C GLY A 379 -23.46 -9.73 50.56
N SER A 380 -22.63 -8.91 51.22
CA SER A 380 -22.97 -8.26 52.48
C SER A 380 -24.16 -7.32 52.32
N SER A 381 -25.02 -7.24 53.35
CA SER A 381 -26.19 -6.36 53.36
C SER A 381 -27.03 -6.53 52.08
N ASN A 382 -27.20 -5.45 51.31
CA ASN A 382 -28.00 -5.40 50.08
C ASN A 382 -27.20 -5.70 48.79
N ASN A 383 -25.98 -6.21 48.88
CA ASN A 383 -25.22 -6.62 47.70
C ASN A 383 -25.86 -7.88 47.10
N LYS A 384 -26.92 -7.70 46.32
CA LYS A 384 -27.71 -8.76 45.70
C LYS A 384 -27.83 -8.48 44.21
N ALA A 385 -27.37 -9.41 43.38
CA ALA A 385 -27.43 -9.26 41.93
C ALA A 385 -27.64 -10.58 41.20
N LEU A 386 -28.26 -10.47 40.02
CA LEU A 386 -28.42 -11.54 39.05
C LEU A 386 -27.95 -11.06 37.68
N GLU A 387 -27.30 -11.93 36.93
CA GLU A 387 -26.95 -11.71 35.53
C GLU A 387 -27.56 -12.82 34.66
N ILE A 388 -28.17 -12.43 33.55
CA ILE A 388 -28.69 -13.33 32.53
C ILE A 388 -27.86 -13.16 31.26
N ALA A 389 -27.39 -14.25 30.68
CA ALA A 389 -26.68 -14.26 29.41
C ALA A 389 -27.56 -14.75 28.27
N ASN A 390 -27.45 -14.10 27.11
CA ASN A 390 -28.00 -14.62 25.86
C ASN A 390 -26.92 -15.34 25.06
N LEU A 391 -26.93 -16.68 25.11
CA LEU A 391 -26.06 -17.54 24.30
C LEU A 391 -26.82 -18.22 23.16
N THR A 392 -28.01 -17.74 22.79
CA THR A 392 -28.92 -18.40 21.82
C THR A 392 -28.56 -18.16 20.35
N GLY A 393 -27.50 -17.40 20.07
CA GLY A 393 -27.07 -17.11 18.69
C GLY A 393 -27.90 -16.06 17.96
N GLY A 394 -29.01 -15.59 18.56
CA GLY A 394 -29.87 -14.52 18.03
C GLY A 394 -30.33 -13.54 19.12
N ALA A 395 -30.94 -12.43 18.73
CA ALA A 395 -31.53 -11.49 19.68
C ALA A 395 -32.84 -12.06 20.28
N VAL A 396 -33.05 -11.87 21.59
CA VAL A 396 -34.20 -12.40 22.32
C VAL A 396 -34.99 -11.25 22.96
N SER A 397 -36.32 -11.25 22.77
CA SER A 397 -37.20 -10.32 23.49
C SER A 397 -37.38 -10.78 24.93
N LEU A 398 -37.17 -9.87 25.88
CA LEU A 398 -37.30 -10.14 27.31
C LEU A 398 -38.74 -10.00 27.83
N SER A 399 -39.68 -9.50 27.02
CA SER A 399 -41.06 -9.21 27.45
C SER A 399 -41.85 -10.43 27.95
N ILE A 400 -41.41 -11.64 27.60
CA ILE A 400 -42.01 -12.91 28.04
C ILE A 400 -41.25 -13.58 29.18
N TYR A 401 -40.21 -12.93 29.71
CA TYR A 401 -39.35 -13.46 30.76
C TYR A 401 -39.62 -12.77 32.10
N SER A 402 -39.50 -13.54 33.18
CA SER A 402 -39.63 -13.00 34.55
C SER A 402 -38.70 -13.74 35.51
N ILE A 403 -38.22 -13.04 36.53
CA ILE A 403 -37.56 -13.66 37.68
C ILE A 403 -38.59 -13.95 38.76
N LYS A 404 -38.51 -15.12 39.39
CA LYS A 404 -39.31 -15.44 40.59
C LYS A 404 -38.42 -16.00 41.68
N LYS A 405 -38.82 -15.78 42.93
CA LYS A 405 -38.12 -16.29 44.11
C LYS A 405 -39.03 -17.21 44.91
N GLN A 406 -38.47 -18.28 45.47
CA GLN A 406 -39.10 -19.07 46.51
C GLN A 406 -38.48 -18.67 47.84
N THR A 407 -39.30 -18.18 48.77
CA THR A 407 -38.80 -17.63 50.04
C THR A 407 -38.63 -18.72 51.09
N ASN A 408 -37.50 -18.72 51.80
CA ASN A 408 -37.09 -19.67 52.82
C ASN A 408 -37.12 -21.13 52.33
N GLY A 409 -36.76 -21.34 51.06
CA GLY A 409 -36.60 -22.66 50.44
C GLY A 409 -37.84 -23.55 50.36
N ALA A 410 -39.05 -23.00 50.54
CA ALA A 410 -40.31 -23.75 50.42
C ALA A 410 -41.48 -22.86 49.96
N GLY A 411 -42.57 -23.48 49.50
CA GLY A 411 -43.82 -22.79 49.17
C GLY A 411 -43.95 -22.38 47.69
N ALA A 412 -44.88 -21.48 47.39
CA ALA A 412 -45.12 -21.01 46.03
C ALA A 412 -44.02 -20.04 45.55
N TRP A 413 -43.76 -20.03 44.24
CA TRP A 413 -42.99 -18.95 43.61
C TRP A 413 -43.68 -17.60 43.82
N SER A 414 -42.88 -16.53 43.97
CA SER A 414 -43.38 -15.16 44.02
C SER A 414 -44.17 -14.76 42.77
N THR A 415 -44.87 -13.62 42.84
CA THR A 415 -45.62 -13.07 41.69
C THR A 415 -44.72 -12.77 40.49
N GLY A 416 -43.46 -12.42 40.75
CA GLY A 416 -42.40 -12.29 39.76
C GLY A 416 -42.07 -10.87 39.35
N LEU A 417 -40.79 -10.65 39.04
CA LEU A 417 -40.25 -9.43 38.45
C LEU A 417 -40.20 -9.59 36.93
N SER A 418 -41.03 -8.82 36.21
CA SER A 418 -41.08 -8.86 34.74
C SER A 418 -39.86 -8.21 34.11
N LEU A 419 -39.32 -8.82 33.05
CA LEU A 419 -38.23 -8.26 32.26
C LEU A 419 -38.77 -7.58 31.01
N SER A 420 -37.97 -6.70 30.41
CA SER A 420 -38.35 -5.99 29.18
C SER A 420 -37.12 -5.60 28.36
N GLY A 421 -37.34 -5.22 27.10
CA GLY A 421 -36.28 -4.90 26.15
C GLY A 421 -35.88 -6.09 25.28
N THR A 422 -34.80 -5.92 24.52
CA THR A 422 -34.21 -6.96 23.66
C THR A 422 -32.78 -7.21 24.11
N LEU A 423 -32.44 -8.48 24.31
CA LEU A 423 -31.09 -8.90 24.65
C LEU A 423 -30.42 -9.51 23.42
N ASN A 424 -29.39 -8.84 22.89
CA ASN A 424 -28.65 -9.34 21.72
C ASN A 424 -27.84 -10.60 22.06
N SER A 425 -27.54 -11.43 21.06
CA SER A 425 -26.66 -12.59 21.24
C SER A 425 -25.30 -12.17 21.79
N GLY A 426 -24.79 -12.90 22.78
CA GLY A 426 -23.55 -12.61 23.49
C GLY A 426 -23.64 -11.50 24.53
N SER A 427 -24.79 -10.82 24.66
CA SER A 427 -25.01 -9.75 25.64
C SER A 427 -25.51 -10.29 26.98
N LYS A 428 -25.38 -9.46 28.01
CA LYS A 428 -25.78 -9.73 29.40
C LYS A 428 -26.87 -8.77 29.86
N PHE A 429 -27.73 -9.22 30.77
CA PHE A 429 -28.77 -8.43 31.40
C PHE A 429 -28.61 -8.48 32.92
N THR A 430 -28.32 -7.34 33.54
CA THR A 430 -28.03 -7.24 34.98
C THR A 430 -29.22 -6.69 35.76
N ILE A 431 -29.52 -7.36 36.88
CA ILE A 431 -30.57 -6.99 37.81
C ILE A 431 -29.93 -6.87 39.20
N VAL A 432 -30.07 -5.72 39.84
CA VAL A 432 -29.46 -5.45 41.14
C VAL A 432 -30.48 -4.94 42.14
N ASN A 433 -30.24 -5.24 43.41
CA ASN A 433 -30.96 -4.58 44.49
C ASN A 433 -30.64 -3.07 44.47
N SER A 434 -31.66 -2.22 44.61
CA SER A 434 -31.50 -0.76 44.52
C SER A 434 -30.64 -0.15 45.61
N LEU A 435 -30.42 -0.88 46.71
CA LEU A 435 -29.57 -0.47 47.84
C LEU A 435 -28.19 -1.15 47.82
N MET A 436 -27.84 -1.85 46.73
CA MET A 436 -26.50 -2.43 46.55
C MET A 436 -25.43 -1.35 46.66
N ALA A 437 -24.33 -1.66 47.35
CA ALA A 437 -23.25 -0.71 47.56
C ALA A 437 -22.57 -0.39 46.22
N SER A 438 -22.30 0.90 45.97
CA SER A 438 -21.62 1.35 44.76
C SER A 438 -20.20 0.79 44.62
N SER A 439 -19.57 0.40 45.74
CA SER A 439 -18.27 -0.29 45.75
C SER A 439 -18.33 -1.71 45.18
N CYS A 440 -19.50 -2.34 45.18
CA CYS A 440 -19.73 -3.65 44.61
C CYS A 440 -20.24 -3.51 43.16
N TYR A 441 -21.31 -2.74 42.93
CA TYR A 441 -21.76 -2.40 41.58
C TYR A 441 -22.53 -1.09 41.54
N ALA A 442 -22.25 -0.24 40.55
CA ALA A 442 -22.98 1.00 40.35
C ALA A 442 -24.41 0.71 39.85
N THR A 443 -25.42 0.89 40.71
CA THR A 443 -26.81 0.52 40.42
C THR A 443 -27.40 1.18 39.17
N GLY A 444 -26.95 2.40 38.84
CA GLY A 444 -27.34 3.10 37.60
C GLY A 444 -26.81 2.47 36.30
N SER A 445 -25.88 1.52 36.39
CA SER A 445 -25.37 0.75 35.24
C SER A 445 -26.14 -0.55 35.01
N ALA A 446 -27.03 -0.93 35.93
CA ALA A 446 -27.82 -2.14 35.79
C ALA A 446 -28.96 -1.95 34.78
N ASN A 447 -29.35 -3.01 34.09
CA ASN A 447 -30.56 -2.98 33.27
C ASN A 447 -31.82 -2.79 34.15
N ILE A 448 -31.81 -3.36 35.36
CA ILE A 448 -32.84 -3.13 36.38
C ILE A 448 -32.16 -2.89 37.73
N SER A 449 -32.52 -1.78 38.38
CA SER A 449 -32.22 -1.52 39.79
C SER A 449 -33.54 -1.43 40.55
N THR A 450 -33.76 -2.30 41.53
CA THR A 450 -35.09 -2.44 42.18
C THR A 450 -35.03 -2.91 43.63
N ALA A 451 -36.06 -2.59 44.41
CA ALA A 451 -36.29 -3.11 45.77
C ALA A 451 -37.30 -4.27 45.80
N ALA A 452 -37.61 -4.87 44.64
CA ALA A 452 -38.54 -6.00 44.55
C ALA A 452 -38.08 -7.19 45.41
N GLY A 453 -39.03 -7.96 45.95
CA GLY A 453 -38.74 -9.10 46.82
C GLY A 453 -37.90 -10.19 46.14
N GLU A 454 -37.93 -10.28 44.81
CA GLU A 454 -37.05 -11.15 44.03
C GLU A 454 -35.57 -10.79 44.17
N MET A 455 -35.23 -9.56 44.57
CA MET A 455 -33.85 -9.07 44.78
C MET A 455 -33.46 -8.97 46.25
N THR A 456 -34.26 -9.56 47.14
CA THR A 456 -33.94 -9.70 48.58
C THR A 456 -33.70 -11.17 48.95
N PHE A 457 -33.15 -11.96 48.02
CA PHE A 457 -32.82 -13.36 48.26
C PHE A 457 -31.68 -13.52 49.27
N ASN A 458 -31.66 -14.67 49.94
CA ASN A 458 -30.56 -15.13 50.77
C ASN A 458 -30.30 -16.64 50.56
N GLY A 459 -29.32 -17.21 51.27
CA GLY A 459 -28.71 -18.49 50.88
C GLY A 459 -29.60 -19.73 50.76
N ASN A 460 -30.86 -19.71 51.23
CA ASN A 460 -31.83 -20.79 51.01
C ASN A 460 -33.01 -20.39 50.09
N ASP A 461 -33.03 -19.18 49.55
CA ASP A 461 -34.02 -18.70 48.61
C ASP A 461 -33.69 -19.12 47.19
N ALA A 462 -34.43 -20.08 46.63
CA ALA A 462 -34.26 -20.44 45.23
C ALA A 462 -34.75 -19.30 44.33
N VAL A 463 -34.00 -19.02 43.26
CA VAL A 463 -34.32 -18.01 42.25
C VAL A 463 -34.47 -18.69 40.89
N GLY A 464 -35.59 -18.47 40.22
CA GLY A 464 -35.90 -19.05 38.92
C GLY A 464 -36.06 -18.01 37.82
N LEU A 465 -35.56 -18.34 36.62
CA LEU A 465 -35.84 -17.64 35.38
C LEU A 465 -37.00 -18.34 34.67
N PHE A 466 -38.04 -17.59 34.36
CA PHE A 466 -39.25 -18.09 33.73
C PHE A 466 -39.46 -17.49 32.34
N LYS A 467 -40.03 -18.28 31.43
CA LYS A 467 -40.47 -17.87 30.09
C LYS A 467 -41.93 -18.26 29.90
N ASN A 468 -42.80 -17.29 29.58
CA ASN A 468 -44.26 -17.51 29.50
C ASN A 468 -44.84 -18.21 30.75
N GLY A 469 -44.28 -17.91 31.93
CA GLY A 469 -44.69 -18.53 33.20
C GLY A 469 -44.14 -19.94 33.47
N ILE A 470 -43.31 -20.52 32.58
CA ILE A 470 -42.65 -21.82 32.75
C ILE A 470 -41.20 -21.62 33.21
N LEU A 471 -40.76 -22.36 34.24
CA LEU A 471 -39.38 -22.32 34.74
C LEU A 471 -38.43 -22.89 33.67
N ILE A 472 -37.38 -22.15 33.32
CA ILE A 472 -36.35 -22.60 32.37
C ILE A 472 -34.98 -22.75 33.02
N ASP A 473 -34.63 -21.91 34.00
CA ASP A 473 -33.34 -21.97 34.69
C ASP A 473 -33.49 -21.67 36.17
N ILE A 474 -32.64 -22.25 37.02
CA ILE A 474 -32.72 -22.09 38.48
C ILE A 474 -31.35 -21.97 39.15
N ILE A 475 -31.31 -21.12 40.18
CA ILE A 475 -30.25 -21.06 41.19
C ILE A 475 -30.87 -21.48 42.52
N GLY A 476 -30.30 -22.51 43.16
CA GLY A 476 -30.88 -23.16 44.33
C GLY A 476 -31.89 -24.27 44.01
N THR A 477 -32.41 -24.91 45.06
CA THR A 477 -33.31 -26.06 44.92
C THR A 477 -34.75 -25.66 45.23
N PHE A 478 -35.67 -25.88 44.29
CA PHE A 478 -37.10 -25.69 44.55
C PHE A 478 -37.59 -26.67 45.62
N ASN A 479 -38.24 -26.16 46.66
CA ASN A 479 -38.57 -26.90 47.89
C ASN A 479 -37.31 -27.52 48.56
N GLY A 480 -36.19 -26.80 48.54
CA GLY A 480 -34.92 -27.23 49.15
C GLY A 480 -34.91 -27.24 50.68
N GLY A 481 -35.96 -26.72 51.34
CA GLY A 481 -36.04 -26.62 52.79
C GLY A 481 -35.16 -25.49 53.35
N THR A 482 -34.79 -25.58 54.62
CA THR A 482 -34.08 -24.48 55.32
C THR A 482 -32.58 -24.46 55.08
N ALA A 483 -32.01 -25.43 54.36
CA ALA A 483 -30.58 -25.54 54.14
C ALA A 483 -30.09 -24.52 53.10
N ASN A 484 -28.98 -23.84 53.41
CA ASN A 484 -28.38 -22.90 52.48
C ASN A 484 -27.66 -23.65 51.34
N PHE A 485 -27.95 -23.28 50.09
CA PHE A 485 -27.19 -23.74 48.93
C PHE A 485 -26.06 -22.76 48.59
N SER A 486 -26.23 -21.47 48.89
CA SER A 486 -25.22 -20.44 48.61
C SER A 486 -25.44 -19.18 49.45
N ALA A 487 -25.03 -19.22 50.73
CA ALA A 487 -25.04 -18.04 51.61
C ALA A 487 -23.70 -17.30 51.53
N ASP A 488 -23.74 -15.96 51.46
CA ASP A 488 -22.55 -15.08 51.43
C ASP A 488 -21.50 -15.45 50.36
N GLU A 489 -21.98 -15.81 49.17
CA GLU A 489 -21.15 -16.26 48.05
C GLU A 489 -21.54 -15.58 46.74
N THR A 490 -20.58 -15.53 45.81
CA THR A 490 -20.84 -15.22 44.41
C THR A 490 -20.68 -16.48 43.57
N LEU A 491 -21.65 -16.76 42.71
CA LEU A 491 -21.62 -17.87 41.76
C LEU A 491 -21.50 -17.33 40.35
N ARG A 492 -20.52 -17.84 39.59
CA ARG A 492 -20.43 -17.60 38.14
C ARG A 492 -20.64 -18.88 37.38
N ARG A 493 -21.46 -18.82 36.34
CA ARG A 493 -21.77 -19.99 35.55
C ARG A 493 -20.51 -20.45 34.80
N LYS A 494 -20.17 -21.73 34.94
CA LYS A 494 -19.04 -22.33 34.22
C LYS A 494 -19.28 -22.25 32.71
N SER A 495 -18.22 -22.00 31.96
CA SER A 495 -18.27 -21.94 30.49
C SER A 495 -18.70 -23.26 29.82
N THR A 496 -18.63 -24.38 30.54
CA THR A 496 -19.11 -25.68 30.09
C THR A 496 -20.64 -25.83 30.15
N VAL A 497 -21.34 -24.94 30.87
CA VAL A 497 -22.81 -24.92 30.93
C VAL A 497 -23.34 -24.06 29.81
N THR A 498 -24.09 -24.69 28.91
CA THR A 498 -24.39 -24.10 27.60
C THR A 498 -25.89 -24.11 27.30
N ALA A 499 -26.71 -24.48 28.28
CA ALA A 499 -28.16 -24.43 28.22
C ALA A 499 -28.71 -24.12 29.62
N PRO A 500 -29.90 -23.50 29.73
CA PRO A 500 -30.56 -23.32 31.02
C PRO A 500 -30.93 -24.69 31.63
N SER A 501 -30.99 -24.75 32.96
CA SER A 501 -31.27 -25.99 33.70
C SER A 501 -32.26 -25.74 34.82
N THR A 502 -33.34 -26.52 34.85
CA THR A 502 -34.31 -26.51 35.96
C THR A 502 -33.84 -27.30 37.19
N THR A 503 -32.66 -27.89 37.12
CA THR A 503 -32.01 -28.60 38.24
C THR A 503 -30.71 -27.90 38.58
N PHE A 504 -30.59 -27.45 39.83
CA PHE A 504 -29.39 -26.80 40.32
C PHE A 504 -28.32 -27.82 40.74
N ASN A 505 -27.11 -27.67 40.21
CA ASN A 505 -25.95 -28.42 40.64
C ASN A 505 -24.75 -27.49 40.77
N LYS A 506 -24.48 -27.04 42.00
CA LYS A 506 -23.41 -26.09 42.31
C LYS A 506 -22.05 -26.54 41.79
N ALA A 507 -21.67 -27.80 42.05
CA ALA A 507 -20.33 -28.31 41.74
C ALA A 507 -20.04 -28.39 40.23
N THR A 508 -21.02 -28.80 39.42
CA THR A 508 -20.82 -29.00 37.99
C THR A 508 -21.12 -27.77 37.15
N GLN A 509 -21.98 -26.87 37.65
CA GLN A 509 -22.48 -25.74 36.87
C GLN A 509 -21.86 -24.38 37.24
N TRP A 510 -21.27 -24.26 38.43
CA TRP A 510 -20.88 -22.96 38.98
C TRP A 510 -19.45 -22.96 39.52
N ASP A 511 -18.75 -21.87 39.26
CA ASP A 511 -17.54 -21.47 39.98
C ASP A 511 -17.98 -20.62 41.18
N VAL A 512 -17.40 -20.91 42.34
CA VAL A 512 -17.78 -20.30 43.63
C VAL A 512 -16.70 -19.33 44.06
N PHE A 513 -17.13 -18.11 44.39
CA PHE A 513 -16.27 -17.03 44.87
C PHE A 513 -16.78 -16.54 46.23
N THR A 514 -15.90 -15.88 46.96
CA THR A 514 -16.21 -15.31 48.27
C THR A 514 -17.26 -14.20 48.17
N LEU A 515 -17.95 -13.96 49.28
CA LEU A 515 -18.64 -12.71 49.64
C LEU A 515 -18.11 -11.47 48.90
N ASP A 516 -19.03 -10.65 48.38
CA ASP A 516 -18.75 -9.35 47.74
C ASP A 516 -17.79 -9.38 46.52
N THR A 517 -17.67 -10.54 45.85
CA THR A 517 -16.92 -10.67 44.59
C THR A 517 -17.74 -10.14 43.40
N CYS A 518 -17.87 -8.83 43.29
CA CYS A 518 -18.77 -8.18 42.32
C CYS A 518 -18.13 -7.80 40.98
N ASN A 519 -16.85 -8.13 40.79
CA ASN A 519 -16.13 -7.83 39.56
C ASN A 519 -16.76 -8.55 38.35
N ASN A 520 -16.67 -7.98 37.14
CA ASN A 520 -17.17 -8.56 35.89
C ASN A 520 -18.69 -8.67 35.69
N LEU A 521 -19.53 -8.33 36.69
CA LEU A 521 -20.98 -8.27 36.52
C LEU A 521 -21.36 -7.31 35.37
N GLY A 522 -22.19 -7.78 34.42
CA GLY A 522 -22.60 -7.08 33.19
C GLY A 522 -21.53 -6.95 32.11
N SER A 523 -20.27 -7.27 32.43
CA SER A 523 -19.07 -7.20 31.58
C SER A 523 -19.01 -6.01 30.61
N ARG A 524 -18.56 -4.86 31.12
CA ARG A 524 -17.88 -3.83 30.31
C ARG A 524 -16.68 -4.46 29.58
N LEU A 525 -16.58 -4.26 28.27
CA LEU A 525 -15.28 -4.18 27.58
C LEU A 525 -14.66 -2.81 27.92
N SER A 526 -14.16 -2.65 29.14
CA SER A 526 -13.21 -1.58 29.53
C SER A 526 -12.90 -1.74 31.02
N GLU A 527 -11.62 -1.65 31.38
CA GLU A 527 -11.07 -1.70 32.75
C GLU A 527 -10.95 -3.15 33.28
N ASN A 528 -9.98 -3.96 32.83
CA ASN A 528 -8.65 -4.00 33.46
C ASN A 528 -7.56 -4.60 32.53
N ILE A 529 -7.63 -4.41 31.21
CA ILE A 529 -6.56 -4.85 30.27
C ILE A 529 -5.60 -3.70 29.90
N GLU A 530 -5.92 -2.45 30.22
CA GLU A 530 -5.14 -1.32 29.73
C GLU A 530 -3.89 -0.95 30.54
N GLU A 531 -3.73 -1.34 31.80
CA GLU A 531 -2.47 -0.96 32.47
C GLU A 531 -1.26 -1.72 31.94
N ASN A 532 -1.40 -3.00 31.57
CA ASN A 532 -0.26 -3.82 31.16
C ASN A 532 0.06 -3.71 29.66
N ASN A 533 -0.93 -3.47 28.79
CA ASN A 533 -0.68 -3.28 27.37
C ASN A 533 -0.28 -1.83 27.03
N LEU A 534 -0.71 -0.82 27.79
CA LEU A 534 -0.18 0.55 27.66
C LEU A 534 1.24 0.64 28.23
N TYR A 535 1.54 -0.03 29.35
CA TYR A 535 2.87 0.00 29.98
C TYR A 535 4.00 -0.34 29.00
N PHE A 536 3.87 -1.41 28.22
CA PHE A 536 4.91 -1.80 27.27
C PHE A 536 4.93 -0.96 25.98
N ASN A 537 3.82 -0.32 25.62
CA ASN A 537 3.77 0.61 24.49
C ASN A 537 4.51 1.93 24.78
N ASP A 538 4.59 2.31 26.06
CA ASP A 538 5.26 3.53 26.49
C ASP A 538 6.77 3.39 26.69
N VAL A 539 7.32 2.16 26.71
CA VAL A 539 8.76 1.95 26.82
C VAL A 539 9.48 2.46 25.56
N ARG A 540 10.21 3.56 25.71
CA ARG A 540 10.99 4.23 24.66
C ARG A 540 12.48 4.20 25.00
N ILE A 541 13.32 4.19 23.97
CA ILE A 541 14.78 4.27 24.10
C ILE A 541 15.24 5.48 23.30
N TYR A 542 15.90 6.44 23.93
CA TYR A 542 16.44 7.59 23.23
C TYR A 542 17.78 8.10 23.81
N PRO A 543 18.70 8.58 22.96
CA PRO A 543 18.69 8.39 21.51
C PRO A 543 18.91 6.91 21.15
N ASN A 544 18.33 6.46 20.03
CA ASN A 544 18.55 5.12 19.48
C ASN A 544 18.47 5.19 17.94
N PRO A 545 19.59 5.13 17.19
CA PRO A 545 20.95 4.80 17.65
C PRO A 545 21.58 5.80 18.64
N SER A 546 22.49 5.34 19.49
CA SER A 546 23.20 6.13 20.51
C SER A 546 24.72 5.97 20.41
N ASN A 547 25.48 6.84 21.09
CA ASN A 547 26.95 6.74 21.17
C ASN A 547 27.42 6.04 22.47
N GLY A 548 26.59 5.13 23.01
CA GLY A 548 26.86 4.40 24.26
C GLY A 548 26.13 4.96 25.47
N ASN A 549 25.54 6.16 25.34
CA ASN A 549 24.72 6.82 26.36
C ASN A 549 23.28 6.94 25.87
N PHE A 550 22.33 6.39 26.61
CA PHE A 550 20.90 6.40 26.26
C PHE A 550 20.02 6.33 27.50
N THR A 551 18.76 6.71 27.34
CA THR A 551 17.73 6.62 28.38
C THR A 551 16.65 5.64 27.95
N ILE A 552 16.26 4.78 28.88
CA ILE A 552 15.05 3.97 28.80
C ILE A 552 13.96 4.75 29.53
N ASP A 553 12.94 5.19 28.82
CA ASP A 553 11.80 5.91 29.36
C ASP A 553 10.61 4.95 29.43
N PHE A 554 10.00 4.83 30.61
CA PHE A 554 8.87 3.93 30.87
C PHE A 554 7.52 4.66 30.72
N GLY A 555 7.52 5.95 30.38
CA GLY A 555 6.34 6.81 30.21
C GLY A 555 5.64 7.20 31.51
N LYS A 556 5.63 6.33 32.52
CA LYS A 556 5.13 6.58 33.88
C LYS A 556 6.06 5.96 34.93
N ALA A 557 5.93 6.40 36.20
CA ALA A 557 6.64 5.79 37.32
C ALA A 557 6.36 4.28 37.36
N ASP A 558 7.41 3.49 37.47
CA ASP A 558 7.33 2.04 37.32
C ASP A 558 8.14 1.32 38.40
N SER A 559 7.42 0.76 39.38
CA SER A 559 7.97 -0.10 40.41
C SER A 559 7.77 -1.58 40.05
N GLY A 560 8.81 -2.38 40.32
CA GLY A 560 8.75 -3.84 40.24
C GLY A 560 9.07 -4.46 38.87
N SER A 561 9.48 -3.66 37.87
CA SER A 561 9.95 -4.21 36.60
C SER A 561 11.42 -4.65 36.68
N SER A 562 11.75 -5.72 35.97
CA SER A 562 13.12 -6.20 35.77
C SER A 562 13.60 -5.80 34.38
N ILE A 563 14.75 -5.12 34.33
CA ILE A 563 15.36 -4.56 33.12
C ILE A 563 16.64 -5.33 32.85
N GLU A 564 16.74 -5.96 31.69
CA GLU A 564 17.90 -6.73 31.26
C GLU A 564 18.34 -6.30 29.86
N ILE A 565 19.64 -6.24 29.60
CA ILE A 565 20.17 -6.00 28.24
C ILE A 565 21.04 -7.19 27.84
N TYR A 566 20.80 -7.69 26.64
CA TYR A 566 21.54 -8.81 26.05
C TYR A 566 22.30 -8.38 24.79
N SER A 567 23.49 -8.94 24.58
CA SER A 567 24.12 -8.91 23.26
C SER A 567 23.32 -9.77 22.26
N LEU A 568 23.56 -9.59 20.96
CA LEU A 568 22.94 -10.45 19.92
C LEU A 568 23.32 -11.94 20.05
N PHE A 569 24.38 -12.26 20.78
CA PHE A 569 24.79 -13.64 21.08
C PHE A 569 24.13 -14.19 22.36
N GLY A 570 23.18 -13.45 22.95
CA GLY A 570 22.44 -13.86 24.14
C GLY A 570 23.17 -13.64 25.47
N GLN A 571 24.34 -13.00 25.46
CA GLN A 571 25.07 -12.68 26.70
C GLN A 571 24.38 -11.51 27.42
N LYS A 572 24.01 -11.70 28.69
CA LYS A 572 23.47 -10.61 29.53
C LYS A 572 24.59 -9.63 29.89
N VAL A 573 24.43 -8.36 29.51
CA VAL A 573 25.41 -7.28 29.72
C VAL A 573 24.96 -6.23 30.73
N PHE A 574 23.67 -6.21 31.08
CA PHE A 574 23.11 -5.34 32.11
C PHE A 574 21.88 -5.99 32.76
N GLU A 575 21.68 -5.75 34.05
CA GLU A 575 20.48 -6.13 34.80
C GLU A 575 20.22 -5.14 35.94
N LYS A 576 18.97 -4.71 36.09
CA LYS A 576 18.52 -3.86 37.20
C LYS A 576 17.02 -3.98 37.41
N ASN A 577 16.56 -3.91 38.66
CA ASN A 577 15.13 -3.75 38.96
C ASN A 577 14.77 -2.27 39.05
N ASN A 578 13.63 -1.87 38.47
CA ASN A 578 13.12 -0.51 38.58
C ASN A 578 12.40 -0.32 39.92
N THR A 579 12.80 0.72 40.64
CA THR A 579 12.29 1.07 41.97
C THR A 579 11.47 2.36 41.88
N ASP A 580 10.47 2.37 40.99
CA ASP A 580 9.52 3.46 40.79
C ASP A 580 10.00 4.65 39.96
N ASN A 581 11.06 4.48 39.15
CA ASN A 581 11.50 5.56 38.26
C ASN A 581 10.69 5.56 36.96
N SER A 582 10.39 6.76 36.45
CA SER A 582 9.81 6.94 35.11
C SER A 582 10.84 6.78 33.99
N SER A 583 12.14 6.82 34.30
CA SER A 583 13.21 6.57 33.33
C SER A 583 14.49 6.03 33.98
N LEU A 584 15.36 5.45 33.16
CA LEU A 584 16.68 4.94 33.54
C LEU A 584 17.72 5.34 32.48
N SER A 585 18.69 6.16 32.86
CA SER A 585 19.83 6.50 32.00
C SER A 585 20.97 5.50 32.17
N LEU A 586 21.51 5.03 31.04
CA LEU A 586 22.69 4.16 30.96
C LEU A 586 23.78 4.84 30.15
N SER A 587 25.03 4.58 30.52
CA SER A 587 26.22 5.12 29.87
C SER A 587 27.28 4.04 29.63
N ASN A 588 28.17 4.32 28.68
CA ASN A 588 29.35 3.50 28.36
C ASN A 588 29.06 2.08 27.84
N LEU A 589 27.90 1.85 27.20
CA LEU A 589 27.70 0.59 26.47
C LEU A 589 28.58 0.59 25.21
N GLN A 590 29.30 -0.51 24.96
CA GLN A 590 30.22 -0.59 23.81
C GLN A 590 29.46 -0.58 22.48
N LYS A 591 30.15 -0.25 21.39
CA LYS A 591 29.61 -0.28 20.03
C LYS A 591 29.07 -1.67 19.70
N GLY A 592 27.83 -1.74 19.22
CA GLY A 592 27.15 -3.00 18.96
C GLY A 592 25.62 -2.90 18.92
N ILE A 593 24.98 -4.04 18.68
CA ILE A 593 23.52 -4.18 18.73
C ILE A 593 23.16 -5.01 19.97
N TYR A 594 22.17 -4.54 20.71
CA TYR A 594 21.69 -5.17 21.93
C TYR A 594 20.17 -5.30 21.94
N LEU A 595 19.67 -6.19 22.80
CA LEU A 595 18.24 -6.38 23.07
C LEU A 595 17.96 -6.00 24.52
N LEU A 596 17.15 -4.96 24.71
CA LEU A 596 16.56 -4.61 25.99
C LEU A 596 15.34 -5.51 26.23
N ARG A 597 15.31 -6.23 27.35
CA ARG A 597 14.14 -6.95 27.86
C ARG A 597 13.64 -6.26 29.13
N VAL A 598 12.36 -5.86 29.15
CA VAL A 598 11.71 -5.35 30.36
C VAL A 598 10.60 -6.32 30.74
N THR A 599 10.63 -6.84 31.97
CA THR A 599 9.71 -7.85 32.48
C THR A 599 8.94 -7.32 33.68
N LYS A 600 7.60 -7.43 33.67
CA LYS A 600 6.72 -7.08 34.78
C LYS A 600 5.55 -8.07 34.84
N ASP A 601 5.21 -8.55 36.03
CA ASP A 601 4.09 -9.48 36.26
C ASP A 601 4.04 -10.67 35.27
N SER A 602 5.20 -11.31 35.08
CA SER A 602 5.41 -12.45 34.16
C SER A 602 5.21 -12.16 32.66
N LYS A 603 5.07 -10.89 32.27
CA LYS A 603 5.06 -10.43 30.86
C LYS A 603 6.36 -9.69 30.54
N SER A 604 6.82 -9.75 29.29
CA SER A 604 8.03 -9.04 28.87
C SER A 604 7.87 -8.36 27.51
N ILE A 605 8.54 -7.22 27.33
CA ILE A 605 8.79 -6.60 26.03
C ILE A 605 10.28 -6.69 25.69
N THR A 606 10.58 -6.84 24.40
CA THR A 606 11.95 -6.71 23.89
C THR A 606 12.06 -5.55 22.91
N LYS A 607 13.05 -4.69 23.07
CA LYS A 607 13.37 -3.56 22.18
C LYS A 607 14.83 -3.63 21.74
N LYS A 608 15.12 -3.24 20.50
CA LYS A 608 16.48 -3.19 19.96
C LYS A 608 17.19 -1.89 20.38
N ILE A 609 18.44 -1.98 20.82
CA ILE A 609 19.35 -0.84 21.04
C ILE A 609 20.48 -0.92 20.02
N ILE A 610 20.81 0.21 19.40
CA ILE A 610 21.93 0.35 18.46
C ILE A 610 22.93 1.35 19.05
N ILE A 611 24.18 0.90 19.25
CA ILE A 611 25.30 1.75 19.69
C ILE A 611 26.29 1.91 18.53
N ASN A 612 26.51 3.15 18.10
CA ASN A 612 27.34 3.54 16.95
C ASN A 612 28.83 3.62 17.25
#